data_AF-A0A2U3BAN9-F1
#
_entry.id   AF-A0A2U3BAN9-F1
#
_cell.length_a   1.000
_cell.length_b   1.000
_cell.length_c   1.000
_cell.angle_alpha   90.00
_cell.angle_beta   90.00
_cell.angle_gamma   90.00
#
_symmetry.space_group_name_H-M   'P 1'
#
loop_
_entity.id
_entity.type
_entity.pdbx_description
1 polymer ?
#
loop_
_entity_poly.entity_id
_entity_poly.type
_entity_poly.pdbx_seq_one_letter_code
_entity_poly.pdbx_strand_id
1 'polypeptide(L)'
;MTSADTIAVGKSDIAQIGAVLEGLEYIDDDMMTRMRSAYPNLRFTLCSEDDMGEREPYESFCGFDLHLVTSGEGRCSSLTYHLEQCTGIVVALHEE
;
A
#
# COMPACT_ATOMS: atom_id res chain seq x y z
N MET A 1 23.40 -6.59 -10.61
CA MET A 1 23.04 -5.25 -11.09
C MET A 1 21.58 -5.31 -11.51
N THR A 2 20.67 -4.85 -10.66
CA THR A 2 19.30 -4.55 -11.09
C THR A 2 19.05 -3.13 -10.65
N SER A 3 19.01 -2.25 -11.63
CA SER A 3 18.85 -0.81 -11.49
C SER A 3 17.70 -0.49 -10.56
N ALA A 4 18.00 0.22 -9.47
CA ALA A 4 16.99 0.93 -8.68
C ALA A 4 16.55 2.14 -9.51
N ASP A 5 15.74 1.86 -10.53
CA ASP A 5 15.02 2.88 -11.27
C ASP A 5 14.05 3.56 -10.30
N THR A 6 14.00 4.87 -10.32
CA THR A 6 13.05 5.67 -9.56
C THR A 6 11.67 5.45 -10.17
N ILE A 7 11.08 4.30 -9.89
CA ILE A 7 9.79 3.91 -10.46
C ILE A 7 8.71 4.72 -9.75
N ALA A 8 8.16 5.71 -10.47
CA ALA A 8 6.87 6.27 -10.17
C ALA A 8 5.85 5.12 -10.18
N VAL A 9 5.20 4.85 -9.04
CA VAL A 9 4.30 3.71 -8.94
C VAL A 9 3.08 3.93 -9.84
N GLY A 10 2.86 3.01 -10.76
CA GLY A 10 1.73 3.06 -11.69
C GLY A 10 0.54 2.28 -11.17
N LYS A 11 -0.60 2.41 -11.87
CA LYS A 11 -1.81 1.63 -11.57
C LYS A 11 -1.53 0.12 -11.62
N SER A 12 -0.72 -0.29 -12.57
CA SER A 12 -0.32 -1.70 -12.75
C SER A 12 0.52 -2.23 -11.58
N ASP A 13 1.33 -1.38 -10.95
CA ASP A 13 2.11 -1.78 -9.77
C ASP A 13 1.20 -2.00 -8.57
N ILE A 14 0.24 -1.11 -8.32
CA ILE A 14 -0.75 -1.27 -7.24
C ILE A 14 -1.54 -2.56 -7.42
N ALA A 15 -2.07 -2.79 -8.62
CA ALA A 15 -2.82 -4.01 -8.93
C ALA A 15 -1.97 -5.27 -8.76
N GLN A 16 -0.67 -5.21 -9.12
CA GLN A 16 0.25 -6.33 -8.92
C GLN A 16 0.54 -6.57 -7.44
N ILE A 17 0.73 -5.53 -6.64
CA ILE A 17 0.93 -5.63 -5.18
C ILE A 17 -0.30 -6.28 -4.54
N GLY A 18 -1.50 -5.81 -4.90
CA GLY A 18 -2.76 -6.39 -4.42
C GLY A 18 -2.90 -7.86 -4.78
N ALA A 19 -2.64 -8.23 -6.05
CA ALA A 19 -2.68 -9.63 -6.48
C ALA A 19 -1.65 -10.52 -5.74
N VAL A 20 -0.45 -9.99 -5.45
CA VAL A 20 0.56 -10.72 -4.67
C VAL A 20 0.08 -10.94 -3.24
N LEU A 21 -0.51 -9.92 -2.61
CA LEU A 21 -1.03 -9.98 -1.24
C LEU A 21 -2.26 -10.89 -1.13
N GLU A 22 -3.17 -10.86 -2.11
CA GLU A 22 -4.33 -11.76 -2.20
C GLU A 22 -3.92 -13.22 -2.34
N GLY A 23 -2.79 -13.50 -3.00
CA GLY A 23 -2.22 -14.83 -3.11
C GLY A 23 -1.58 -15.38 -1.84
N LEU A 24 -1.47 -14.58 -0.78
CA LEU A 24 -0.93 -15.01 0.51
C LEU A 24 -2.05 -15.48 1.44
N GLU A 25 -1.70 -16.45 2.29
CA GLU A 25 -2.62 -16.91 3.34
C GLU A 25 -2.75 -15.88 4.47
N TYR A 26 -1.66 -15.14 4.76
CA TYR A 26 -1.61 -14.10 5.78
C TYR A 26 -0.68 -12.95 5.37
N ILE A 27 -1.04 -11.73 5.76
CA ILE A 27 -0.23 -10.53 5.53
C ILE A 27 0.26 -10.03 6.89
N ASP A 28 1.57 -10.01 7.06
CA ASP A 28 2.24 -9.64 8.30
C ASP A 28 3.36 -8.61 8.06
N ASP A 29 4.00 -8.19 9.15
CA ASP A 29 5.07 -7.18 9.10
C ASP A 29 6.33 -7.67 8.35
N ASP A 30 6.58 -9.00 8.28
CA ASP A 30 7.66 -9.56 7.45
C ASP A 30 7.35 -9.34 5.98
N MET A 31 6.12 -9.60 5.56
CA MET A 31 5.69 -9.34 4.18
C MET A 31 5.80 -7.85 3.83
N MET A 32 5.39 -6.96 4.74
CA MET A 32 5.57 -5.51 4.54
C MET A 32 7.04 -5.11 4.44
N THR A 33 7.91 -5.75 5.23
CA THR A 33 9.37 -5.53 5.16
C THR A 33 9.93 -5.97 3.81
N ARG A 34 9.49 -7.11 3.27
CA ARG A 34 9.87 -7.58 1.92
C ARG A 34 9.38 -6.63 0.83
N MET A 35 8.12 -6.18 0.92
CA MET A 35 7.54 -5.19 0.00
C MET A 35 8.34 -3.88 0.03
N ARG A 36 8.70 -3.37 1.21
CA ARG A 36 9.56 -2.17 1.36
C ARG A 36 10.96 -2.38 0.79
N SER A 37 11.50 -3.60 0.89
CA SER A 37 12.80 -3.93 0.28
C SER A 37 12.71 -4.01 -1.25
N ALA A 38 11.58 -4.46 -1.80
CA ALA A 38 11.34 -4.51 -3.24
C ALA A 38 11.03 -3.11 -3.82
N TYR A 39 10.34 -2.28 -3.04
CA TYR A 39 9.89 -0.93 -3.41
C TYR A 39 10.37 0.11 -2.39
N PRO A 40 11.68 0.43 -2.35
CA PRO A 40 12.23 1.34 -1.35
C PRO A 40 11.71 2.79 -1.48
N ASN A 41 11.11 3.14 -2.61
CA ASN A 41 10.51 4.45 -2.85
C ASN A 41 9.07 4.56 -2.32
N LEU A 42 8.43 3.43 -1.99
CA LEU A 42 7.08 3.40 -1.43
C LEU A 42 7.11 3.08 0.06
N ARG A 43 6.29 3.80 0.80
CA ARG A 43 6.05 3.50 2.21
C ARG A 43 4.87 2.56 2.35
N PHE A 44 5.11 1.33 2.78
CA PHE A 44 4.06 0.40 3.16
C PHE A 44 3.74 0.55 4.64
N THR A 45 2.45 0.58 4.96
CA THR A 45 1.93 0.62 6.32
C THR A 45 0.86 -0.46 6.43
N LEU A 46 0.91 -1.27 7.49
CA LEU A 46 -0.12 -2.24 7.81
C LEU A 46 -0.99 -1.64 8.92
N CYS A 47 -2.28 -1.53 8.68
CA CYS A 47 -3.28 -1.16 9.67
C CYS A 47 -4.36 -2.24 9.69
N SER A 48 -5.11 -2.34 10.79
CA SER A 48 -6.39 -3.04 10.79
C SER A 48 -7.49 -2.10 10.30
N GLU A 49 -8.58 -2.64 9.77
CA GLU A 49 -9.76 -1.85 9.37
C GLU A 49 -10.29 -0.97 10.52
N ASP A 50 -10.19 -1.45 11.77
CA ASP A 50 -10.68 -0.75 12.96
C ASP A 50 -9.96 0.59 13.21
N ASP A 51 -8.68 0.70 12.83
CA ASP A 51 -7.87 1.92 13.01
C ASP A 51 -8.08 2.93 11.86
N MET A 52 -8.44 2.45 10.67
CA MET A 52 -8.70 3.30 9.50
C MET A 52 -10.07 3.98 9.56
N GLY A 53 -11.09 3.27 10.06
CA GLY A 53 -12.50 3.65 10.00
C GLY A 53 -13.09 3.54 8.58
N GLU A 54 -14.27 4.14 8.35
CA GLU A 54 -14.94 4.17 7.04
C GLU A 54 -14.18 5.06 6.04
N ARG A 55 -13.06 4.56 5.51
CA ARG A 55 -12.28 5.22 4.46
C ARG A 55 -12.53 4.50 3.16
N GLU A 56 -12.75 5.25 2.09
CA GLU A 56 -12.85 4.65 0.77
C GLU A 56 -11.47 4.04 0.37
N PRO A 57 -11.43 2.74 0.05
CA PRO A 57 -10.23 2.10 -0.45
C PRO A 57 -10.01 2.43 -1.92
N TYR A 58 -8.75 2.47 -2.34
CA TYR A 58 -8.39 2.57 -3.75
C TYR A 58 -8.70 1.26 -4.47
N GLU A 59 -8.38 0.14 -3.82
CA GLU A 59 -8.66 -1.20 -4.32
C GLU A 59 -9.01 -2.12 -3.15
N SER A 60 -10.10 -2.86 -3.28
CA SER A 60 -10.63 -3.75 -2.24
C SER A 60 -10.44 -5.20 -2.61
N PHE A 61 -9.98 -5.99 -1.65
CA PHE A 61 -9.80 -7.44 -1.76
C PHE A 61 -10.62 -8.14 -0.68
N CYS A 62 -10.68 -9.48 -0.73
CA CYS A 62 -11.53 -10.25 0.19
C CYS A 62 -11.09 -10.20 1.66
N GLY A 63 -9.82 -9.93 1.95
CA GLY A 63 -9.29 -9.90 3.32
C GLY A 63 -8.52 -8.63 3.67
N PHE A 64 -8.45 -7.66 2.76
CA PHE A 64 -7.79 -6.40 2.99
C PHE A 64 -8.18 -5.35 1.96
N ASP A 65 -7.93 -4.09 2.29
CA ASP A 65 -8.06 -2.94 1.42
C ASP A 65 -6.72 -2.25 1.19
N LEU A 66 -6.52 -1.74 -0.01
CA LEU A 66 -5.39 -0.90 -0.37
C LEU A 66 -5.82 0.56 -0.43
N HIS A 67 -5.12 1.39 0.32
CA HIS A 67 -5.29 2.83 0.30
C HIS A 67 -4.00 3.52 -0.13
N LEU A 68 -4.08 4.44 -1.09
CA LEU A 68 -2.90 5.22 -1.47
C LEU A 68 -2.76 6.42 -0.54
N VAL A 69 -1.53 6.69 -0.12
CA VAL A 69 -1.20 7.85 0.68
C VAL A 69 -0.18 8.73 -0.02
N THR A 70 -0.31 10.02 0.21
CA THR A 70 0.65 11.03 -0.19
C THR A 70 1.22 11.74 1.02
N SER A 71 2.52 11.99 0.99
CA SER A 71 3.23 12.82 1.96
C SER A 71 3.10 14.27 1.50
N GLY A 72 2.02 14.93 1.90
CA GLY A 72 1.83 16.36 1.65
C GLY A 72 2.78 17.23 2.47
N GLU A 73 2.73 18.55 2.24
CA GLU A 73 3.55 19.56 2.93
C GLU A 73 3.30 19.65 4.46
N GLY A 74 2.32 18.91 5.00
CA GLY A 74 2.06 18.75 6.43
C GLY A 74 2.57 17.39 6.93
N ARG A 75 3.00 17.29 8.19
CA ARG A 75 3.49 16.04 8.83
C ARG A 75 2.47 14.88 8.87
N CYS A 76 1.31 15.01 8.24
CA CYS A 76 0.26 14.01 8.22
C CYS A 76 0.10 13.46 6.80
N SER A 77 0.27 12.15 6.64
CA SER A 77 -0.03 11.45 5.39
C SER A 77 -1.50 11.64 5.05
N SER A 78 -1.79 12.07 3.82
CA SER A 78 -3.17 12.23 3.34
C SER A 78 -3.52 11.07 2.40
N LEU A 79 -4.75 10.56 2.49
CA LEU A 79 -5.24 9.63 1.48
C LEU A 79 -5.37 10.32 0.13
N THR A 80 -4.96 9.62 -0.92
CA THR A 80 -5.06 10.11 -2.29
C THR A 80 -5.57 8.98 -3.18
N TYR A 81 -6.14 9.34 -4.32
CA TYR A 81 -6.41 8.39 -5.41
C TYR A 81 -5.53 8.68 -6.63
N HIS A 82 -4.63 9.66 -6.49
CA HIS A 82 -3.70 10.08 -7.53
C HIS A 82 -2.38 9.35 -7.37
N LEU A 83 -2.14 8.38 -8.26
CA LEU A 83 -0.89 7.61 -8.35
C LEU A 83 0.34 8.52 -8.50
N GLU A 84 0.20 9.63 -9.24
CA GLU A 84 1.27 10.60 -9.47
C GLU A 84 1.78 11.26 -8.18
N GLN A 85 0.92 11.32 -7.15
CA GLN A 85 1.23 11.89 -5.85
C GLN A 85 1.39 10.79 -4.78
N CYS A 86 1.21 9.52 -5.15
CA CYS A 86 1.28 8.39 -4.22
C CYS A 86 2.73 8.19 -3.78
N THR A 87 2.98 8.39 -2.50
CA THR A 87 4.29 8.16 -1.87
C THR A 87 4.27 6.93 -0.95
N GLY A 88 3.11 6.33 -0.73
CA GLY A 88 2.96 5.13 0.05
C GLY A 88 1.61 4.45 -0.11
N ILE A 89 1.51 3.26 0.45
CA ILE A 89 0.33 2.41 0.42
C ILE A 89 0.06 1.97 1.85
N VAL A 90 -1.20 2.07 2.26
CA VAL A 90 -1.68 1.48 3.50
C VAL A 90 -2.50 0.26 3.15
N VAL A 91 -2.13 -0.86 3.74
CA VAL A 91 -2.85 -2.13 3.66
C VAL A 91 -3.68 -2.22 4.94
N ALA A 92 -5.00 -2.13 4.79
CA ALA A 92 -5.94 -2.28 5.89
C ALA A 92 -6.45 -3.72 5.90
N LEU A 93 -6.04 -4.53 6.86
CA LEU A 93 -6.53 -5.91 6.98
C LEU A 93 -7.96 -5.92 7.47
N HIS A 94 -8.79 -6.76 6.87
CA HIS A 94 -10.13 -7.04 7.38
C HIS A 94 -9.99 -7.96 8.59
N GLU A 95 -10.57 -7.57 9.71
CA GLU A 95 -10.65 -8.41 10.90
C GLU A 95 -11.88 -9.31 10.74
N GLU A 96 -11.66 -10.58 10.40
CA GLU A 96 -12.75 -11.58 10.30
C GLU A 96 -13.33 -11.99 11.68
#